data_AF-A0A227J1H3-F1
#
_entry.id   AF-A0A227J1H3-F1
#
_cell.length_a   1.000
_cell.length_b   1.000
_cell.length_c   1.000
_cell.angle_alpha   90.00
_cell.angle_beta   90.00
_cell.angle_gamma   90.00
#
_symmetry.space_group_name_H-M   'P 1'
#
loop_
_entity.id
_entity.type
_entity.pdbx_description
1 polymer ?
#
loop_
_entity_poly.entity_id
_entity_poly.type
_entity_poly.pdbx_seq_one_letter_code
_entity_poly.pdbx_strand_id
1 'polypeptide(L)'
;DDIYQTVQTLRDRGMDFMPTPDTYYEKVDERVEGHTEDVSKLRDLQILIDGAPMKDGILLQIFTQTVIGPVFFEIIQRKGNEGFGEGN
;
A
#
# COMPACT_ATOMS: atom_id res chain seq x y z
N ASP A 1 -1.09 2.58 13.53
CA ASP A 1 -1.95 3.20 12.50
C ASP A 1 -1.23 4.19 11.59
N ASP A 2 0.02 3.90 11.20
CA ASP A 2 0.77 4.68 10.21
C ASP A 2 1.67 3.75 9.39
N ILE A 3 1.17 3.35 8.22
CA ILE A 3 1.88 2.47 7.30
C ILE A 3 3.12 3.15 6.71
N TYR A 4 3.11 4.47 6.51
CA TYR A 4 4.25 5.20 5.95
C TYR A 4 5.45 5.11 6.88
N GLN A 5 5.23 5.44 8.16
CA GLN A 5 6.27 5.32 9.18
C GLN A 5 6.72 3.86 9.37
N THR A 6 5.77 2.93 9.36
CA THR A 6 6.06 1.49 9.52
C THR A 6 6.95 0.98 8.40
N VAL A 7 6.60 1.26 7.15
CA VAL A 7 7.36 0.81 5.97
C VAL A 7 8.73 1.44 5.93
N GLN A 8 8.84 2.75 6.20
CA GLN A 8 10.14 3.42 6.29
C GLN A 8 11.03 2.74 7.36
N THR A 9 10.49 2.52 8.56
CA THR A 9 11.23 1.88 9.66
C THR A 9 11.68 0.46 9.31
N LEU A 10 10.85 -0.30 8.59
CA LEU A 10 11.19 -1.65 8.17
C LEU A 10 12.30 -1.64 7.10
N ARG A 11 12.23 -0.74 6.12
CA ARG A 11 13.30 -0.54 5.12
C ARG A 11 14.62 -0.15 5.79
N ASP A 12 14.59 0.79 6.74
CA ASP A 12 15.78 1.21 7.49
C ASP A 12 16.41 0.06 8.30
N ARG A 13 15.62 -0.96 8.64
CA ARG A 13 16.06 -2.19 9.33
C ARG A 13 16.45 -3.32 8.37
N GLY A 14 16.46 -3.09 7.06
CA GLY A 14 16.89 -4.05 6.05
C GLY A 14 15.79 -4.98 5.54
N MET A 15 14.51 -4.62 5.70
CA MET A 15 13.41 -5.36 5.07
C MET A 15 13.23 -4.94 3.61
N ASP A 16 13.22 -5.92 2.71
CA ASP A 16 12.93 -5.71 1.30
C ASP A 16 11.45 -5.95 0.97
N PHE A 17 10.94 -5.16 0.03
CA PHE A 17 9.55 -5.19 -0.42
C PHE A 17 9.46 -5.55 -1.91
N MET A 18 8.31 -6.05 -2.33
CA MET A 18 8.05 -6.30 -3.74
C MET A 18 8.01 -4.98 -4.52
N PRO A 19 8.63 -4.91 -5.72
CA PRO A 19 8.62 -3.68 -6.50
C PRO A 19 7.26 -3.45 -7.16
N THR A 20 6.79 -2.21 -7.11
CA THR A 20 5.59 -1.74 -7.82
C THR A 20 6.02 -0.85 -8.98
N PRO A 21 5.52 -1.04 -10.20
CA PRO A 21 5.85 -0.18 -11.35
C PRO A 21 5.27 1.23 -11.18
N ASP A 22 6.00 2.25 -11.63
CA ASP A 22 5.57 3.66 -11.52
C ASP A 22 4.21 3.93 -12.18
N THR A 23 3.90 3.20 -13.25
CA THR A 23 2.63 3.29 -13.99
C THR A 23 1.41 2.90 -13.16
N TYR A 24 1.59 2.18 -12.04
CA TYR A 24 0.53 1.97 -11.06
C TYR A 24 0.08 3.30 -10.46
N TYR A 25 1.03 4.11 -10.00
CA TYR A 25 0.78 5.38 -9.31
C TYR A 25 0.22 6.46 -10.21
N GLU A 26 0.46 6.38 -11.52
CA GLU A 26 -0.09 7.32 -12.51
C GLU A 26 -1.62 7.24 -12.60
N LYS A 27 -2.22 6.11 -12.22
CA LYS A 27 -3.67 5.86 -12.34
C LYS A 27 -4.41 5.90 -11.00
N VAL A 28 -3.70 6.11 -9.89
CA VAL A 28 -4.26 6.02 -8.54
C VAL A 28 -5.40 7.02 -8.32
N ASP A 29 -5.21 8.28 -8.72
CA ASP A 29 -6.21 9.34 -8.55
C ASP A 29 -7.52 9.05 -9.33
N GLU A 30 -7.40 8.44 -10.51
CA GLU A 30 -8.55 8.02 -11.33
C GLU A 30 -9.25 6.81 -10.73
N ARG A 31 -8.47 5.85 -10.23
CA ARG A 31 -8.98 4.54 -9.81
C ARG A 31 -9.60 4.56 -8.41
N VAL A 32 -9.08 5.39 -7.51
CA VAL A 32 -9.54 5.53 -6.12
C VAL A 32 -10.06 6.96 -5.91
N GLU A 33 -11.00 7.38 -6.74
CA GLU A 33 -11.52 8.75 -6.76
C GLU A 33 -11.86 9.29 -5.36
N GLY A 34 -11.32 10.48 -5.04
CA GLY A 34 -11.57 11.16 -3.76
C GLY A 34 -10.71 10.71 -2.59
N HIS A 35 -9.66 9.89 -2.82
CA HIS A 35 -8.67 9.62 -1.77
C HIS A 35 -7.90 10.89 -1.41
N THR A 36 -7.30 10.91 -0.21
CA THR A 36 -6.52 12.06 0.30
C THR A 36 -5.06 11.71 0.57
N GLU A 37 -4.64 10.49 0.22
CA GLU A 37 -3.25 10.06 0.39
C GLU A 37 -2.28 10.80 -0.55
N ASP A 38 -1.05 10.96 -0.08
CA ASP A 38 0.07 11.52 -0.86
C ASP A 38 0.62 10.45 -1.82
N VAL A 39 0.24 10.55 -3.10
CA VAL A 39 0.63 9.59 -4.15
C VAL A 39 2.14 9.54 -4.35
N SER A 40 2.85 10.65 -4.15
CA SER A 40 4.32 10.65 -4.23
C SER A 40 4.92 9.81 -3.11
N LYS A 41 4.43 9.93 -1.88
CA LYS A 41 4.88 9.06 -0.78
C LYS A 41 4.50 7.60 -0.97
N LEU A 42 3.30 7.33 -1.51
CA LEU A 42 2.90 5.96 -1.85
C LEU A 42 3.88 5.35 -2.86
N ARG A 43 4.27 6.12 -3.90
CA ARG A 43 5.25 5.72 -4.90
C ARG A 43 6.63 5.47 -4.30
N ASP A 44 7.15 6.41 -3.52
CA ASP A 44 8.49 6.33 -2.93
C ASP A 44 8.63 5.11 -2.01
N LEU A 45 7.58 4.77 -1.26
CA LEU A 45 7.58 3.63 -0.35
C LEU A 45 7.08 2.33 -1.00
N GLN A 46 6.56 2.41 -2.22
CA GLN A 46 5.90 1.33 -2.96
C GLN A 46 4.65 0.76 -2.28
N ILE A 47 3.89 1.62 -1.60
CA ILE A 47 2.64 1.27 -0.92
C ILE A 47 1.50 1.34 -1.95
N LEU A 48 0.59 0.37 -1.89
CA LEU A 48 -0.59 0.25 -2.74
C LEU A 48 -1.82 0.84 -2.03
N ILE A 49 -2.80 1.32 -2.80
CA ILE A 49 -4.07 1.87 -2.32
C ILE A 49 -5.25 1.28 -3.10
N ASP A 50 -6.28 0.90 -2.37
CA ASP A 50 -7.55 0.45 -2.94
C ASP A 50 -8.75 0.82 -2.05
N GLY A 51 -9.94 0.66 -2.62
CA GLY A 51 -11.22 0.93 -1.96
C GLY A 51 -11.99 2.09 -2.56
N ALA A 52 -13.01 2.53 -1.83
CA ALA A 52 -13.92 3.59 -2.26
C ALA A 52 -14.11 4.56 -1.08
N PRO A 53 -13.40 5.71 -1.05
CA PRO A 53 -13.43 6.66 0.06
C PRO A 53 -14.83 7.07 0.52
N MET A 54 -15.74 7.29 -0.44
CA MET A 54 -17.11 7.76 -0.19
C MET A 54 -18.11 6.67 0.23
N LYS A 55 -17.70 5.40 0.23
CA LYS A 55 -18.58 4.25 0.50
C LYS A 55 -18.11 3.47 1.71
N ASP A 56 -17.01 2.75 1.55
CA ASP A 56 -16.50 1.80 2.54
C ASP A 56 -15.11 2.22 3.08
N GLY A 57 -14.56 3.34 2.60
CA GLY A 57 -13.21 3.80 2.94
C GLY A 57 -12.14 3.19 2.04
N ILE A 58 -10.88 3.33 2.46
CA ILE A 58 -9.71 2.82 1.73
C ILE A 58 -8.88 1.88 2.58
N LEU A 59 -7.99 1.16 1.93
CA LEU A 59 -6.92 0.40 2.56
C LEU A 59 -5.60 0.69 1.86
N LEU A 60 -4.53 0.66 2.65
CA LEU A 60 -3.15 0.80 2.19
C LEU A 60 -2.42 -0.49 2.50
N GLN A 61 -1.64 -1.01 1.55
CA GLN A 61 -0.93 -2.28 1.74
C GLN A 61 0.42 -2.33 1.04
N ILE A 62 1.29 -3.21 1.50
CA ILE A 62 2.56 -3.53 0.85
C ILE A 62 2.99 -4.95 1.22
N PHE A 63 3.70 -5.62 0.31
CA PHE A 63 4.18 -6.99 0.48
C PHE A 63 5.69 -7.04 0.62
N THR A 64 6.19 -7.79 1.59
CA THR A 64 7.63 -8.09 1.69
C THR A 64 8.06 -8.96 0.52
N GLN A 65 9.35 -8.97 0.20
CA GLN A 65 9.93 -10.10 -0.54
C GLN A 65 9.70 -11.41 0.23
N THR A 66 9.91 -12.56 -0.41
CA THR A 66 9.86 -13.85 0.28
C THR A 66 10.93 -13.91 1.38
N VAL A 67 10.51 -14.17 2.61
CA VAL A 67 11.37 -14.17 3.80
C VAL A 67 11.72 -15.57 4.30
N ILE A 68 10.84 -16.56 4.08
CA ILE A 68 11.01 -17.95 4.54
C ILE A 68 10.49 -18.89 3.44
N GLY A 69 11.38 -19.40 2.60
CA GLY A 69 10.96 -20.18 1.42
C GLY A 69 10.03 -19.33 0.53
N PRO A 70 8.86 -19.83 0.10
CA PRO A 70 7.90 -19.03 -0.67
C PRO A 70 7.01 -18.11 0.19
N VAL A 71 7.20 -18.06 1.52
CA VAL A 71 6.37 -17.25 2.42
C VAL A 71 6.82 -15.79 2.40
N PHE A 72 5.84 -14.89 2.30
CA PHE A 72 5.99 -13.44 2.43
C PHE A 72 4.97 -12.90 3.43
N PHE A 73 5.11 -11.64 3.83
CA PHE A 73 4.17 -10.95 4.72
C PHE A 73 3.54 -9.74 4.05
N GLU A 74 2.32 -9.43 4.47
CA GLU A 74 1.61 -8.20 4.13
C GLU A 74 1.62 -7.26 5.34
N ILE A 75 1.89 -5.97 5.09
CA ILE A 75 1.56 -4.90 6.03
C ILE A 75 0.38 -4.14 5.45
N ILE A 76 -0.71 -4.05 6.23
CA ILE A 76 -1.96 -3.40 5.82
C ILE A 76 -2.40 -2.37 6.87
N GLN A 77 -2.82 -1.20 6.40
CA GLN A 77 -3.55 -0.21 7.20
C GLN A 77 -4.94 0.01 6.60
N ARG A 78 -5.96 -0.20 7.42
CA ARG A 78 -7.35 0.04 7.06
C ARG A 78 -7.77 1.44 7.49
N LYS A 79 -8.39 2.19 6.58
CA LYS A 79 -9.03 3.49 6.85
C LYS A 79 -10.50 3.37 6.46
N GLY A 80 -11.24 2.60 7.26
CA GLY A 80 -12.66 2.26 7.03
C GLY A 80 -12.86 0.93 6.31
N ASN A 81 -12.09 0.64 5.25
CA ASN A 81 -12.35 -0.54 4.43
C ASN A 81 -11.92 -1.84 5.14
N GLU A 82 -12.91 -2.70 5.44
CA GLU A 82 -12.72 -4.02 6.07
C GLU A 82 -12.60 -5.18 5.06
N GLY A 83 -12.75 -4.90 3.76
CA GLY A 83 -12.65 -5.89 2.68
C GLY A 83 -11.22 -6.29 2.33
N PHE A 84 -11.05 -6.91 1.17
CA PHE A 84 -9.72 -7.24 0.61
C PHE A 84 -9.46 -6.33 -0.60
N GLY A 85 -8.21 -5.95 -0.84
CA GLY A 85 -7.85 -5.06 -1.94
C GLY A 85 -7.94 -5.76 -3.30
N GLU A 86 -9.14 -5.86 -3.87
CA GLU A 86 -9.39 -6.55 -5.14
C GLU A 86 -8.65 -5.95 -6.34
N GLY A 87 -8.24 -4.69 -6.25
CA GLY A 87 -7.48 -3.98 -7.27
C GLY A 87 -5.98 -3.83 -6.96
N ASN A 88 -5.48 -4.28 -5.82
CA ASN A 88 -4.06 -4.08 -5.46
C ASN A 88 -3.10 -5.04 -6.17
#